data_AF-A0A2K6FQ66-F1
#
_entry.id   AF-A0A2K6FQ66-F1
#
_cell.length_a   1.000
_cell.length_b   1.000
_cell.length_c   1.000
_cell.angle_alpha   90.00
_cell.angle_beta   90.00
_cell.angle_gamma   90.00
#
_symmetry.space_group_name_H-M   'P 1'
#
loop_
_entity.id
_entity.type
_entity.pdbx_description
1 polymer ?
#
loop_
_entity_poly.entity_id
_entity_poly.type
_entity_poly.pdbx_seq_one_letter_code
_entity_poly.pdbx_strand_id
1 'polypeptide(L)'
;MRWKTLLLLLLYYNAQATVSHGWSRAVLFPAAHRPKRSSSVPLNPVLQTSLEEVELLYEFLLAELEISPDLKISIKDEELASLRKAADFHTVCNDVIPKRIPDIRRLSASLSSHPGVLKKEDFERTVLTLAYTAYRTALSQGYQKDIWAQSLVSLFHALRHDLVRSSRPGAPP
;
A
#
# COMPACT_ATOMS: atom_id res chain seq x y z
N MET A 1 -43.08 -18.53 -26.21
CA MET A 1 -41.77 -17.88 -25.97
C MET A 1 -41.25 -18.28 -24.60
N ARG A 2 -39.98 -18.48 -24.34
CA ARG A 2 -38.82 -18.88 -25.16
C ARG A 2 -37.85 -19.39 -24.07
N TRP A 3 -37.91 -20.67 -23.73
CA TRP A 3 -36.86 -21.32 -22.90
C TRP A 3 -35.46 -20.90 -23.38
N LYS A 4 -35.34 -20.70 -24.70
CA LYS A 4 -34.12 -20.25 -25.37
C LYS A 4 -33.68 -18.86 -24.92
N THR A 5 -34.60 -17.92 -24.68
CA THR A 5 -34.24 -16.61 -24.12
C THR A 5 -33.86 -16.70 -22.65
N LEU A 6 -34.52 -17.55 -21.85
CA LEU A 6 -34.10 -17.80 -20.46
C LEU A 6 -32.68 -18.39 -20.39
N LEU A 7 -32.40 -19.37 -21.24
CA LEU A 7 -31.10 -20.03 -21.32
C LEU A 7 -30.01 -19.07 -21.83
N LEU A 8 -30.33 -18.20 -22.80
CA LEU A 8 -29.44 -17.12 -23.24
C LEU A 8 -29.19 -16.07 -22.15
N LEU A 9 -30.22 -15.72 -21.37
CA LEU A 9 -30.09 -14.74 -20.28
C LEU A 9 -29.27 -15.32 -19.12
N LEU A 10 -29.45 -16.59 -18.82
CA LEU A 10 -28.69 -17.33 -17.80
C LEU A 10 -27.24 -17.52 -18.25
N LEU A 11 -27.00 -17.86 -19.53
CA LEU A 11 -25.65 -17.89 -20.11
C LEU A 11 -25.01 -16.51 -20.15
N TYR A 12 -25.74 -15.45 -20.46
CA TYR A 12 -25.24 -14.08 -20.44
C TYR A 12 -24.89 -13.61 -19.03
N TYR A 13 -25.73 -13.92 -18.05
CA TYR A 13 -25.49 -13.60 -16.65
C TYR A 13 -24.30 -14.40 -16.09
N ASN A 14 -24.21 -15.68 -16.40
CA ASN A 14 -23.05 -16.50 -16.06
C ASN A 14 -21.81 -16.04 -16.82
N ALA A 15 -21.91 -15.62 -18.09
CA ALA A 15 -20.80 -15.04 -18.83
C ALA A 15 -20.32 -13.75 -18.18
N GLN A 16 -21.21 -12.87 -17.70
CA GLN A 16 -20.84 -11.68 -16.92
C GLN A 16 -20.27 -12.03 -15.53
N ALA A 17 -20.75 -13.09 -14.88
CA ALA A 17 -20.20 -13.59 -13.61
C ALA A 17 -18.85 -14.31 -13.79
N THR A 18 -18.61 -14.94 -14.95
CA THR A 18 -17.35 -15.58 -15.35
C THR A 18 -16.42 -14.64 -16.09
N VAL A 19 -16.88 -13.45 -16.48
CA VAL A 19 -16.03 -12.26 -16.58
C VAL A 19 -15.75 -11.85 -15.14
N SER A 20 -15.12 -12.76 -14.40
CA SER A 20 -14.20 -12.44 -13.33
C SER A 20 -13.27 -11.43 -13.95
N HIS A 21 -13.59 -10.16 -13.67
CA HIS A 21 -12.83 -8.96 -13.91
C HIS A 21 -11.38 -9.37 -14.15
N GLY A 22 -10.98 -9.41 -15.44
CA GLY A 22 -9.74 -10.04 -15.88
C GLY A 22 -8.66 -9.68 -14.89
N TRP A 23 -8.19 -10.70 -14.14
CA TRP A 23 -7.27 -10.58 -13.02
C TRP A 23 -6.07 -9.78 -13.49
N SER A 24 -6.15 -8.47 -13.30
CA SER A 24 -4.99 -7.63 -13.31
C SER A 24 -4.22 -8.15 -12.11
N ARG A 25 -3.04 -8.70 -12.34
CA ARG A 25 -2.01 -8.83 -11.33
C ARG A 25 -1.77 -7.39 -10.84
N ALA A 26 -2.63 -6.93 -9.95
CA ALA A 26 -2.82 -5.52 -9.70
C ALA A 26 -1.53 -5.04 -9.07
N VAL A 27 -0.81 -4.19 -9.79
CA VAL A 27 0.38 -3.56 -9.27
C VAL A 27 -0.09 -2.72 -8.09
N LEU A 28 0.24 -3.16 -6.87
CA LEU A 28 -0.24 -2.56 -5.63
C LEU A 28 0.26 -1.11 -5.51
N PHE A 29 1.53 -0.91 -5.87
CA PHE A 29 2.20 0.39 -5.86
C PHE A 29 2.71 0.73 -7.26
N PRO A 30 1.84 1.20 -8.17
CA PRO A 30 2.25 1.52 -9.54
C PRO A 30 3.27 2.66 -9.59
N ALA A 31 3.22 3.57 -8.61
CA ALA A 31 4.17 4.68 -8.50
C ALA A 31 5.63 4.22 -8.25
N ALA A 32 5.84 3.06 -7.59
CA ALA A 32 7.18 2.47 -7.39
C ALA A 32 7.86 2.08 -8.71
N HIS A 33 7.06 1.87 -9.77
CA HIS A 33 7.55 1.42 -11.07
C HIS A 33 7.74 2.58 -12.05
N ARG A 34 7.40 3.81 -11.63
CA ARG A 34 7.59 5.00 -12.45
C ARG A 34 9.08 5.34 -12.51
N PRO A 35 9.64 5.68 -13.69
CA PRO A 35 11.02 6.14 -13.78
C PRO A 35 11.21 7.45 -13.02
N LYS A 36 12.35 7.58 -12.34
CA LYS A 36 12.74 8.83 -11.68
C LYS A 36 12.93 9.91 -12.74
N ARG A 37 12.53 11.15 -12.48
CA ARG A 37 12.55 12.26 -13.47
C ARG A 37 13.94 12.53 -14.10
N SER A 38 15.00 12.00 -13.50
CA SER A 38 16.40 12.09 -13.95
C SER A 38 17.09 10.75 -14.23
N SER A 39 16.38 9.61 -14.16
CA SER A 39 16.97 8.27 -14.36
C SER A 39 15.93 7.25 -14.85
N SER A 40 16.35 6.33 -15.71
CA SER A 40 15.52 5.19 -16.16
C SER A 40 15.28 4.14 -15.05
N VAL A 41 15.90 4.29 -13.89
CA VAL A 41 15.76 3.37 -12.75
C VAL A 41 14.41 3.58 -12.04
N PRO A 42 13.62 2.51 -11.79
CA PRO A 42 12.38 2.57 -11.03
C PRO A 42 12.56 3.05 -9.59
N LEU A 43 11.54 3.71 -9.03
CA LEU A 43 11.46 4.12 -7.62
C LEU A 43 11.07 2.94 -6.70
N ASN A 44 11.82 1.85 -6.78
CA ASN A 44 11.52 0.60 -6.05
C ASN A 44 12.60 0.25 -5.01
N PRO A 45 13.01 1.15 -4.10
CA PRO A 45 13.93 0.78 -3.04
C PRO A 45 13.24 -0.16 -2.04
N VAL A 46 14.02 -1.10 -1.49
CA VAL A 46 13.65 -1.92 -0.33
C VAL A 46 14.26 -1.25 0.90
N LEU A 47 13.44 -0.98 1.89
CA LEU A 47 13.89 -0.24 3.07
C LEU A 47 14.64 -1.14 4.03
N GLN A 48 14.26 -2.40 4.16
CA GLN A 48 14.87 -3.34 5.09
C GLN A 48 15.49 -4.50 4.33
N THR A 49 16.76 -4.78 4.52
CA THR A 49 17.42 -5.99 4.03
C THR A 49 18.26 -6.66 5.12
N SER A 50 18.60 -5.92 6.17
CA SER A 50 19.32 -6.40 7.36
C SER A 50 18.68 -5.86 8.65
N LEU A 51 19.14 -6.34 9.80
CA LEU A 51 18.69 -5.86 11.12
C LEU A 51 19.05 -4.38 11.33
N GLU A 52 20.26 -4.00 10.92
CA GLU A 52 20.76 -2.62 11.03
C GLU A 52 19.87 -1.65 10.24
N GLU A 53 19.36 -2.07 9.08
CA GLU A 53 18.42 -1.25 8.31
C GLU A 53 17.03 -1.15 8.96
N VAL A 54 16.61 -2.18 9.70
CA VAL A 54 15.36 -2.14 10.49
C VAL A 54 15.51 -1.16 11.66
N GLU A 55 16.62 -1.23 12.38
CA GLU A 55 16.94 -0.32 13.49
C GLU A 55 17.01 1.12 13.00
N LEU A 56 17.70 1.37 11.88
CA LEU A 56 17.79 2.70 11.28
C LEU A 56 16.42 3.27 10.86
N LEU A 57 15.52 2.44 10.33
CA LEU A 57 14.16 2.91 10.03
C LEU A 57 13.39 3.24 11.29
N TYR A 58 13.59 2.49 12.37
CA TYR A 58 12.98 2.83 13.65
C TYR A 58 13.51 4.17 14.16
N GLU A 59 14.81 4.43 14.03
CA GLU A 59 15.40 5.75 14.31
C GLU A 59 14.76 6.85 13.46
N PHE A 60 14.60 6.67 12.15
CA PHE A 60 13.91 7.64 11.29
C PHE A 60 12.48 7.94 11.76
N LEU A 61 11.74 6.92 12.19
CA LEU A 61 10.37 7.09 12.69
C LEU A 61 10.33 7.78 14.05
N LEU A 62 11.36 7.63 14.88
CA LEU A 62 11.51 8.28 16.18
C LEU A 62 12.06 9.71 16.10
N ALA A 63 12.83 10.04 15.07
CA ALA A 63 13.55 11.30 14.89
C ALA A 63 12.68 12.50 14.47
N GLU A 64 11.46 12.57 15.00
CA GLU A 64 10.43 13.56 14.67
C GLU A 64 10.22 13.75 13.15
N LEU A 65 9.28 12.99 12.59
CA LEU A 65 8.84 13.24 11.22
C LEU A 65 8.00 14.52 11.13
N GLU A 66 8.35 15.37 10.17
CA GLU A 66 7.52 16.49 9.76
C GLU A 66 6.67 16.09 8.55
N ILE A 67 5.38 16.44 8.60
CA ILE A 67 4.46 16.31 7.46
C ILE A 67 3.97 17.71 7.09
N SER A 68 4.44 18.20 5.96
CA SER A 68 4.12 19.53 5.45
C SER A 68 2.66 19.66 4.98
N PRO A 69 2.15 20.89 4.72
CA PRO A 69 0.82 21.08 4.15
C PRO A 69 0.60 20.42 2.79
N ASP A 70 1.65 20.24 1.99
CA ASP A 70 1.62 19.47 0.73
C ASP A 70 1.79 17.95 0.94
N LEU A 71 1.70 17.49 2.20
CA LEU A 71 1.73 16.10 2.63
C LEU A 71 3.07 15.39 2.36
N LYS A 72 4.16 16.17 2.22
CA LYS A 72 5.50 15.62 2.15
C LYS A 72 6.01 15.30 3.55
N ILE A 73 6.63 14.14 3.66
CA ILE A 73 7.24 13.61 4.86
C ILE A 73 8.74 13.91 4.78
N SER A 74 9.28 14.52 5.82
CA SER A 74 10.72 14.75 6.01
C SER A 74 11.14 14.36 7.43
N ILE A 75 12.39 13.92 7.57
CA ILE A 75 13.05 13.75 8.87
C ILE A 75 13.59 15.12 9.28
N LYS A 76 13.28 15.57 10.51
CA LYS A 76 13.78 16.86 11.01
C LYS A 76 15.26 16.83 11.40
N ASP A 77 15.71 15.71 11.94
CA ASP A 77 17.10 15.50 12.32
C ASP A 77 18.00 15.57 11.08
N GLU A 78 18.88 16.58 11.01
CA GLU A 78 19.73 16.84 9.85
C GLU A 78 20.77 15.74 9.64
N GLU A 79 21.27 15.13 10.71
CA GLU A 79 22.25 14.04 10.63
C GLU A 79 21.59 12.82 9.99
N LEU A 80 20.42 12.41 10.50
CA LEU A 80 19.65 11.29 9.94
C LEU A 80 19.14 11.59 8.53
N ALA A 81 18.67 12.81 8.26
CA ALA A 81 18.20 13.22 6.94
C ALA A 81 19.30 13.20 5.87
N SER A 82 20.57 13.36 6.26
CA SER A 82 21.72 13.32 5.36
C SER A 82 22.09 11.90 4.90
N LEU A 83 21.58 10.87 5.57
CA LEU A 83 21.90 9.47 5.26
C LEU A 83 21.35 9.06 3.89
N ARG A 84 22.13 8.28 3.15
CA ARG A 84 21.68 7.74 1.85
C ARG A 84 20.36 6.96 1.99
N LYS A 85 20.18 6.24 3.09
CA LYS A 85 18.96 5.46 3.35
C LYS A 85 17.75 6.36 3.65
N ALA A 86 17.95 7.56 4.16
CA ALA A 86 16.88 8.55 4.31
C ALA A 86 16.33 9.00 2.95
N ALA A 87 17.18 9.06 1.90
CA ALA A 87 16.71 9.34 0.54
C ALA A 87 15.78 8.25 -0.01
N ASP A 88 16.06 6.97 0.30
CA ASP A 88 15.18 5.85 -0.05
C ASP A 88 13.87 5.92 0.72
N PHE A 89 13.93 6.17 2.04
CA PHE A 89 12.75 6.38 2.89
C PHE A 89 11.88 7.54 2.36
N HIS A 90 12.48 8.69 2.06
CA HIS A 90 11.79 9.84 1.47
C HIS A 90 11.14 9.49 0.13
N THR A 91 11.84 8.74 -0.73
CA THR A 91 11.28 8.29 -2.01
C THR A 91 10.04 7.43 -1.79
N VAL A 92 10.09 6.45 -0.87
CA VAL A 92 8.93 5.60 -0.58
C VAL A 92 7.78 6.42 0.00
N CYS A 93 8.07 7.24 1.01
CA CYS A 93 7.07 8.02 1.72
C CYS A 93 6.41 9.10 0.87
N ASN A 94 7.11 9.70 -0.09
CA ASN A 94 6.61 10.85 -0.84
C ASN A 94 6.19 10.52 -2.26
N ASP A 95 6.88 9.58 -2.92
CA ASP A 95 6.65 9.28 -4.32
C ASP A 95 5.91 7.95 -4.54
N VAL A 96 5.91 7.04 -3.56
CA VAL A 96 5.36 5.68 -3.74
C VAL A 96 4.05 5.46 -2.99
N ILE A 97 3.99 5.73 -1.68
CA ILE A 97 2.78 5.42 -0.90
C ILE A 97 1.63 6.39 -1.24
N PRO A 98 0.38 5.92 -1.36
CA PRO A 98 -0.75 6.78 -1.66
C PRO A 98 -1.07 7.72 -0.50
N LYS A 99 -1.36 8.99 -0.82
CA LYS A 99 -1.72 10.03 0.16
C LYS A 99 -3.20 10.42 0.15
N ARG A 100 -3.91 10.10 -0.94
CA ARG A 100 -5.33 10.44 -1.12
C ARG A 100 -6.21 9.26 -0.75
N ILE A 101 -7.36 9.54 -0.15
CA ILE A 101 -8.32 8.51 0.27
C ILE A 101 -8.76 7.59 -0.87
N PRO A 102 -9.11 8.09 -2.08
CA PRO A 102 -9.52 7.19 -3.16
C PRO A 102 -8.41 6.18 -3.52
N ASP A 103 -7.16 6.64 -3.53
CA ASP A 103 -6.00 5.79 -3.85
C ASP A 103 -5.76 4.75 -2.74
N ILE A 104 -5.91 5.15 -1.47
CA ILE A 104 -5.79 4.24 -0.31
C ILE A 104 -6.91 3.19 -0.31
N ARG A 105 -8.15 3.58 -0.63
CA ARG A 105 -9.27 2.64 -0.74
C ARG A 105 -9.08 1.67 -1.89
N ARG A 106 -8.57 2.14 -3.04
CA ARG A 106 -8.22 1.29 -4.18
C ARG A 106 -7.11 0.29 -3.81
N LEU A 107 -6.08 0.76 -3.11
CA LEU A 107 -5.02 -0.11 -2.58
C LEU A 107 -5.61 -1.17 -1.65
N SER A 108 -6.46 -0.79 -0.70
CA SER A 108 -7.09 -1.70 0.27
C SER A 108 -7.92 -2.80 -0.42
N ALA A 109 -8.69 -2.44 -1.45
CA ALA A 109 -9.44 -3.40 -2.25
C ALA A 109 -8.50 -4.35 -3.01
N SER A 110 -7.43 -3.82 -3.61
CA SER A 110 -6.43 -4.61 -4.34
C SER A 110 -5.71 -5.59 -3.40
N LEU A 111 -5.29 -5.14 -2.21
CA LEU A 111 -4.65 -5.98 -1.18
C LEU A 111 -5.59 -7.09 -0.69
N SER A 112 -6.86 -6.77 -0.45
CA SER A 112 -7.85 -7.75 0.02
C SER A 112 -8.08 -8.87 -1.02
N SER A 113 -7.97 -8.54 -2.31
CA SER A 113 -8.03 -9.50 -3.42
C SER A 113 -6.68 -10.14 -3.78
N HIS A 114 -5.58 -9.75 -3.14
CA HIS A 114 -4.24 -10.17 -3.53
C HIS A 114 -4.04 -11.68 -3.26
N PRO A 115 -3.59 -12.45 -4.27
CA PRO A 115 -3.30 -13.86 -4.09
C PRO A 115 -1.95 -14.05 -3.40
N GLY A 116 -1.90 -14.86 -2.35
CA GLY A 116 -0.65 -15.22 -1.67
C GLY A 116 -0.19 -14.20 -0.63
N VAL A 117 1.11 -14.24 -0.35
CA VAL A 117 1.84 -13.37 0.58
C VAL A 117 2.45 -12.20 -0.20
N LEU A 118 2.42 -11.01 0.38
CA LEU A 118 3.02 -9.81 -0.19
C LEU A 118 4.53 -9.98 -0.33
N LYS A 119 5.05 -9.45 -1.43
CA LYS A 119 6.50 -9.24 -1.54
C LYS A 119 6.96 -8.26 -0.48
N LYS A 120 8.21 -8.37 -0.06
CA LYS A 120 8.80 -7.54 0.98
C LYS A 120 8.57 -6.05 0.76
N GLU A 121 8.78 -5.57 -0.46
CA GLU A 121 8.66 -4.14 -0.76
C GLU A 121 7.21 -3.66 -0.70
N ASP A 122 6.26 -4.49 -1.15
CA ASP A 122 4.83 -4.19 -1.10
C ASP A 122 4.31 -4.27 0.34
N PHE A 123 4.86 -5.17 1.16
CA PHE A 123 4.58 -5.23 2.60
C PHE A 123 5.04 -3.95 3.31
N GLU A 124 6.29 -3.54 3.13
CA GLU A 124 6.86 -2.32 3.73
C GLU A 124 6.03 -1.08 3.35
N ARG A 125 5.68 -0.93 2.07
CA ARG A 125 4.84 0.18 1.59
C ARG A 125 3.43 0.14 2.16
N THR A 126 2.86 -1.05 2.34
CA THR A 126 1.54 -1.22 2.96
C THR A 126 1.57 -0.81 4.42
N VAL A 127 2.61 -1.19 5.17
CA VAL A 127 2.83 -0.77 6.56
C VAL A 127 2.98 0.75 6.66
N LEU A 128 3.80 1.36 5.80
CA LEU A 128 3.94 2.83 5.78
C LEU A 128 2.65 3.54 5.39
N THR A 129 1.87 2.98 4.47
CA THR A 129 0.54 3.50 4.12
C THR A 129 -0.43 3.40 5.29
N LEU A 130 -0.39 2.30 6.05
CA LEU A 130 -1.18 2.12 7.27
C LEU A 130 -0.83 3.17 8.32
N ALA A 131 0.47 3.36 8.60
CA ALA A 131 0.96 4.37 9.53
C ALA A 131 0.53 5.79 9.13
N TYR A 132 0.69 6.15 7.85
CA TYR A 132 0.22 7.42 7.33
C TYR A 132 -1.29 7.60 7.49
N THR A 133 -2.07 6.56 7.20
CA THR A 133 -3.54 6.58 7.34
C THR A 133 -3.95 6.73 8.80
N ALA A 134 -3.22 6.11 9.73
CA ALA A 134 -3.44 6.27 11.17
C ALA A 134 -3.18 7.70 11.62
N TYR A 135 -2.06 8.28 11.19
CA TYR A 135 -1.73 9.69 11.43
C TYR A 135 -2.84 10.63 10.91
N ARG A 136 -3.29 10.45 9.66
CA ARG A 136 -4.36 11.26 9.08
C ARG A 136 -5.70 11.07 9.80
N THR A 137 -5.98 9.87 10.29
CA THR A 137 -7.18 9.59 11.11
C THR A 137 -7.13 10.37 12.41
N ALA A 138 -5.98 10.39 13.10
CA ALA A 138 -5.79 11.09 14.36
C ALA A 138 -5.98 12.61 14.23
N LEU A 139 -5.56 13.20 13.10
CA LEU A 139 -5.72 14.62 12.83
C LEU A 139 -7.09 15.03 12.26
N SER A 140 -7.92 14.09 11.82
CA SER A 140 -9.19 14.38 11.19
C SER A 140 -10.32 14.54 12.21
N GLN A 141 -11.35 15.32 11.86
CA GLN A 141 -12.53 15.57 12.69
C GLN A 141 -13.82 15.31 11.90
N GLY A 142 -14.91 15.05 12.63
CA GLY A 142 -16.24 14.80 12.05
C GLY A 142 -16.26 13.69 10.99
N TYR A 143 -17.07 13.87 9.94
CA TYR A 143 -17.23 12.90 8.86
C TYR A 143 -15.90 12.50 8.18
N GLN A 144 -14.94 13.41 8.11
CA GLN A 144 -13.64 13.14 7.52
C GLN A 144 -12.87 12.08 8.33
N LYS A 145 -13.00 12.11 9.68
CA LYS A 145 -12.40 11.13 10.58
C LYS A 145 -12.97 9.73 10.30
N ASP A 146 -14.27 9.61 10.08
CA ASP A 146 -14.92 8.32 9.81
C ASP A 146 -14.42 7.69 8.50
N ILE A 147 -14.26 8.50 7.44
CA ILE A 147 -13.72 8.01 6.17
C ILE A 147 -12.28 7.52 6.32
N TRP A 148 -11.45 8.27 7.06
CA TRP A 148 -10.06 7.86 7.33
C TRP A 148 -10.00 6.60 8.21
N ALA A 149 -10.82 6.52 9.25
CA ALA A 149 -10.91 5.35 10.13
C ALA A 149 -11.34 4.09 9.38
N GLN A 150 -12.33 4.19 8.50
CA GLN A 150 -12.74 3.06 7.65
C GLN A 150 -11.61 2.58 6.72
N SER A 151 -10.86 3.52 6.15
CA SER A 151 -9.71 3.22 5.30
C SER A 151 -8.58 2.56 6.11
N LEU A 152 -8.32 3.05 7.33
CA LEU A 152 -7.35 2.47 8.26
C LEU A 152 -7.69 1.02 8.62
N VAL A 153 -8.95 0.77 8.99
CA VAL A 153 -9.43 -0.58 9.34
C VAL A 153 -9.32 -1.53 8.14
N SER A 154 -9.65 -1.06 6.94
CA SER A 154 -9.52 -1.86 5.71
C SER A 154 -8.06 -2.27 5.43
N LEU A 155 -7.11 -1.34 5.57
CA LEU A 155 -5.68 -1.64 5.44
C LEU A 155 -5.20 -2.60 6.53
N PHE A 156 -5.62 -2.40 7.78
CA PHE A 156 -5.26 -3.27 8.89
C PHE A 156 -5.70 -4.72 8.65
N HIS A 157 -6.95 -4.91 8.18
CA HIS A 157 -7.44 -6.26 7.87
C HIS A 157 -6.65 -6.91 6.74
N ALA A 158 -6.32 -6.16 5.68
CA ALA A 158 -5.52 -6.68 4.58
C ALA A 158 -4.11 -7.08 5.01
N LEU A 159 -3.44 -6.23 5.80
CA LEU A 159 -2.10 -6.50 6.33
C LEU A 159 -2.10 -7.68 7.33
N ARG A 160 -3.09 -7.74 8.22
CA ARG A 160 -3.26 -8.88 9.13
C ARG A 160 -3.47 -10.18 8.36
N HIS A 161 -4.27 -10.15 7.30
CA HIS A 161 -4.49 -11.33 6.46
C HIS A 161 -3.16 -11.82 5.86
N ASP A 162 -2.33 -10.90 5.39
CA ASP A 162 -1.00 -11.23 4.85
C ASP A 162 -0.09 -11.90 5.89
N LEU A 163 0.01 -11.31 7.09
CA LEU A 163 0.80 -11.86 8.21
C LEU A 163 0.33 -13.26 8.63
N VAL A 164 -0.98 -13.50 8.64
CA VAL A 164 -1.51 -14.84 8.96
C VAL A 164 -1.14 -15.85 7.87
N ARG A 165 -1.15 -15.45 6.58
CA ARG A 165 -0.73 -16.33 5.48
C ARG A 165 0.77 -16.64 5.55
N SER A 166 1.62 -15.64 5.80
CA SER A 166 3.07 -15.83 5.86
C SER A 166 3.50 -16.71 7.04
N SER A 167 2.75 -16.71 8.14
CA SER A 167 2.99 -17.58 9.29
C SER A 167 2.59 -19.05 9.10
N ARG A 168 1.88 -19.40 8.02
CA ARG A 168 1.38 -20.77 7.81
C ARG A 168 2.50 -21.70 7.31
N PRO A 169 2.72 -22.88 7.92
CA PRO A 169 3.71 -23.84 7.45
C PRO A 169 3.37 -24.29 6.01
N GLY A 170 4.31 -24.10 5.09
CA GLY A 170 4.18 -24.45 3.66
C GLY A 170 3.90 -23.29 2.71
N ALA A 171 3.88 -22.04 3.17
CA ALA A 171 3.89 -20.88 2.27
C ALA A 171 5.24 -20.82 1.51
N PRO A 172 5.25 -20.64 0.17
CA PRO A 172 6.50 -20.39 -0.54
C PRO A 172 7.11 -19.05 -0.07
N PRO A 173 8.45 -18.95 -0.03
CA PRO A 173 9.15 -17.72 0.35
C PRO A 173 8.88 -16.56 -0.62
#